data_AF-A0A917G301-F1
#
_entry.id   AF-A0A917G301-F1
#
_cell.length_a   1.000
_cell.length_b   1.000
_cell.length_c   1.000
_cell.angle_alpha   90.00
_cell.angle_beta   90.00
_cell.angle_gamma   90.00
#
_symmetry.space_group_name_H-M   'P 1'
#
loop_
_entity.id
_entity.type
_entity.pdbx_description
1 polymer ?
#
loop_
_entity_poly.entity_id
_entity_poly.type
_entity_poly.pdbx_seq_one_letter_code
_entity_poly.pdbx_strand_id
1 'polypeptide(L)'
;MYTVKVAVTPQEKKDAFSIREKVFVKEQGVPLHLEIDEFDRDETVTHFVMYDEAQVIGAARMRTSEDGVAKIERVCVDSAYRGKNLGQLVMEQLEEHAKDLPYHTMKLNAQSYAVPFYEKLGFVVTSPEFLDAGIPHRAMEKTIQ
;
A
#
# COMPACT_ATOMS: atom_id res chain seq x y z
N MET A 1 10.30 -11.55 -13.83
CA MET A 1 10.42 -11.96 -12.40
C MET A 1 9.97 -10.77 -11.58
N TYR A 2 9.12 -10.99 -10.57
CA TYR A 2 8.55 -9.90 -9.79
C TYR A 2 9.44 -9.54 -8.60
N THR A 3 9.75 -8.26 -8.47
CA THR A 3 10.57 -7.74 -7.37
C THR A 3 9.86 -6.57 -6.72
N VAL A 4 9.65 -6.65 -5.41
CA VAL A 4 9.18 -5.54 -4.58
C VAL A 4 10.36 -5.04 -3.76
N LYS A 5 10.56 -3.72 -3.70
CA LYS A 5 11.66 -3.12 -2.93
C LYS A 5 11.26 -1.77 -2.35
N VAL A 6 12.00 -1.35 -1.32
CA VAL A 6 11.96 0.03 -0.82
C VAL A 6 12.49 0.98 -1.90
N ALA A 7 11.75 2.04 -2.17
CA ALA A 7 12.09 3.09 -3.13
C ALA A 7 13.01 4.13 -2.46
N VAL A 8 14.32 3.94 -2.63
CA VAL A 8 15.35 4.77 -1.99
C VAL A 8 15.80 5.90 -2.92
N THR A 9 15.92 5.61 -4.22
CA THR A 9 16.37 6.59 -5.20
C THR A 9 15.24 7.51 -5.67
N PRO A 10 15.55 8.73 -6.17
CA PRO A 10 14.55 9.60 -6.76
C PRO A 10 13.78 8.95 -7.91
N GLN A 11 14.43 8.08 -8.70
CA GLN A 11 13.79 7.37 -9.80
C GLN A 11 12.79 6.33 -9.28
N GLU A 12 13.14 5.54 -8.28
CA GLU A 12 12.22 4.54 -7.70
C GLU A 12 11.01 5.20 -7.03
N LYS A 13 11.21 6.35 -6.36
CA LYS A 13 10.08 7.13 -5.80
C LYS A 13 9.16 7.64 -6.92
N LYS A 14 9.74 8.17 -8.00
CA LYS A 14 8.99 8.60 -9.18
C LYS A 14 8.21 7.44 -9.81
N ASP A 15 8.82 6.26 -9.88
CA ASP A 15 8.19 5.05 -10.38
C ASP A 15 6.98 4.66 -9.51
N ALA A 16 7.14 4.62 -8.18
CA ALA A 16 6.06 4.37 -7.24
C ALA A 16 4.89 5.36 -7.42
N PHE A 17 5.19 6.65 -7.58
CA PHE A 17 4.17 7.68 -7.81
C PHE A 17 3.48 7.53 -9.17
N SER A 18 4.21 7.14 -10.21
CA SER A 18 3.66 6.98 -11.56
C SER A 18 2.60 5.86 -11.64
N ILE A 19 2.84 4.73 -10.97
CA ILE A 19 1.89 3.61 -10.94
C ILE A 19 0.69 3.92 -10.04
N ARG A 20 0.91 4.64 -8.93
CA ARG A 20 -0.16 5.17 -8.08
C ARG A 20 -1.09 6.10 -8.86
N GLU A 21 -0.54 7.06 -9.61
CA GLU A 21 -1.34 7.95 -10.47
C GLU A 21 -2.13 7.14 -11.52
N LYS A 22 -1.50 6.13 -12.14
CA LYS A 22 -2.19 5.26 -13.10
C LYS A 22 -3.38 4.53 -12.46
N VAL A 23 -3.23 3.98 -11.27
CA VAL A 23 -4.28 3.19 -10.62
C VAL A 23 -5.31 4.08 -9.91
N PHE A 24 -4.90 4.97 -9.02
CA PHE A 24 -5.85 5.74 -8.21
C PHE A 24 -6.48 6.87 -9.00
N VAL A 25 -5.70 7.63 -9.78
CA VAL A 25 -6.23 8.80 -10.51
C VAL A 25 -6.90 8.37 -11.81
N LYS A 26 -6.18 7.68 -12.70
CA LYS A 26 -6.68 7.39 -14.06
C LYS A 26 -7.72 6.28 -14.08
N GLU A 27 -7.58 5.26 -13.24
CA GLU A 27 -8.51 4.12 -13.21
C GLU A 27 -9.63 4.32 -12.19
N GLN A 28 -9.32 4.72 -10.94
CA GLN A 28 -10.33 4.85 -9.88
C GLN A 28 -10.95 6.24 -9.76
N GLY A 29 -10.43 7.25 -10.49
CA GLY A 29 -10.99 8.60 -10.48
C GLY A 29 -10.70 9.41 -9.21
N VAL A 30 -9.73 8.99 -8.38
CA VAL A 30 -9.28 9.76 -7.22
C VAL A 30 -8.68 11.08 -7.70
N PRO A 31 -9.11 12.24 -7.20
CA PRO A 31 -8.51 13.52 -7.54
C PRO A 31 -7.00 13.54 -7.27
N LEU A 32 -6.20 14.03 -8.22
CA LEU A 32 -4.73 14.04 -8.11
C LEU A 32 -4.21 14.70 -6.81
N HIS A 33 -4.89 15.75 -6.34
CA HIS A 33 -4.51 16.47 -5.11
C HIS A 33 -4.80 15.68 -3.81
N LEU A 34 -5.57 14.59 -3.89
CA LEU A 34 -5.76 13.64 -2.78
C LEU A 34 -4.80 12.46 -2.89
N GLU A 35 -4.33 12.13 -4.10
CA GLU A 35 -3.38 11.05 -4.31
C GLU A 35 -1.98 11.41 -3.83
N ILE A 36 -1.52 12.63 -4.16
CA ILE A 36 -0.23 13.15 -3.68
C ILE A 36 -0.48 14.03 -2.46
N ASP A 37 -0.01 13.59 -1.30
CA ASP A 37 -0.22 14.26 -0.02
C ASP A 37 1.10 14.72 0.62
N GLU A 38 1.00 15.28 1.83
CA GLU A 38 2.15 15.79 2.59
C GLU A 38 3.16 14.71 2.99
N PHE A 39 2.70 13.46 3.17
CA PHE A 39 3.54 12.33 3.56
C PHE A 39 4.43 11.82 2.42
N ASP A 40 4.10 12.13 1.16
CA ASP A 40 4.93 11.74 0.01
C ASP A 40 6.28 12.48 -0.05
N ARG A 41 6.45 13.53 0.75
CA ARG A 41 7.70 14.28 0.90
C ARG A 41 8.40 14.04 2.24
N ASP A 42 7.79 13.27 3.12
CA ASP A 42 8.32 12.99 4.45
C ASP A 42 9.38 11.88 4.37
N GLU A 43 10.58 12.17 4.86
CA GLU A 43 11.70 11.22 4.84
C GLU A 43 11.53 10.05 5.81
N THR A 44 10.62 10.17 6.79
CA THR A 44 10.27 9.09 7.72
C THR A 44 9.31 8.08 7.11
N VAL A 45 8.74 8.39 5.94
CA VAL A 45 7.77 7.56 5.24
C VAL A 45 8.49 6.66 4.23
N THR A 46 8.17 5.36 4.31
CA THR A 46 8.78 4.36 3.44
C THR A 46 7.86 4.08 2.26
N HIS A 47 8.39 4.25 1.04
CA HIS A 47 7.69 3.90 -0.18
C HIS A 47 8.22 2.57 -0.73
N PHE A 48 7.32 1.80 -1.32
CA PHE A 48 7.64 0.54 -1.98
C PHE A 48 7.23 0.62 -3.44
N VAL A 49 8.03 -0.01 -4.30
CA VAL A 49 7.76 -0.13 -5.73
C VAL A 49 7.95 -1.58 -6.15
N MET A 50 7.08 -2.05 -7.03
CA MET A 50 7.12 -3.38 -7.62
C MET A 50 7.43 -3.30 -9.10
N TYR A 51 8.37 -4.14 -9.54
CA TYR A 51 8.77 -4.28 -10.93
C TYR A 51 8.50 -5.71 -11.44
N ASP A 52 8.10 -5.82 -12.71
CA ASP A 52 8.36 -7.00 -13.52
C ASP A 52 9.56 -6.68 -14.42
N GLU A 53 10.73 -7.20 -14.05
CA GLU A 53 12.00 -6.81 -14.67
C GLU A 53 12.24 -5.29 -14.60
N ALA A 54 12.09 -4.56 -15.70
CA ALA A 54 12.23 -3.11 -15.77
C ALA A 54 10.88 -2.35 -15.73
N GLN A 55 9.76 -3.07 -15.84
CA GLN A 55 8.44 -2.46 -15.91
C GLN A 55 7.88 -2.24 -14.50
N VAL A 56 7.48 -1.01 -14.18
CA VAL A 56 6.78 -0.69 -12.92
C VAL A 56 5.36 -1.25 -13.00
N ILE A 57 4.98 -2.03 -11.98
CA ILE A 57 3.69 -2.76 -11.96
C ILE A 57 2.92 -2.62 -10.64
N GLY A 58 3.48 -1.98 -9.61
CA GLY A 58 2.77 -1.73 -8.37
C GLY A 58 3.56 -0.88 -7.38
N ALA A 59 2.88 -0.47 -6.32
CA ALA A 59 3.46 0.34 -5.25
C ALA A 59 2.71 0.15 -3.94
N ALA A 60 3.35 0.60 -2.85
CA ALA A 60 2.72 0.78 -1.56
C ALA A 60 3.46 1.86 -0.75
N ARG A 61 2.87 2.27 0.36
CA ARG A 61 3.47 3.20 1.32
C ARG A 61 3.26 2.68 2.74
N MET A 62 4.27 2.85 3.57
CA MET A 62 4.25 2.54 4.99
C MET A 62 4.72 3.76 5.78
N ARG A 63 3.98 4.11 6.83
CA ARG A 63 4.35 5.18 7.77
C ARG A 63 3.97 4.80 9.19
N THR A 64 4.61 5.42 10.18
CA THR A 64 4.14 5.36 11.56
C THR A 64 2.83 6.15 11.67
N SER A 65 1.74 5.54 12.15
CA SER A 65 0.54 6.30 12.54
C SER A 65 0.51 6.62 14.02
N GLU A 66 0.96 5.67 14.84
CA GLU A 66 0.93 5.69 16.30
C GLU A 66 2.14 4.88 16.80
N ASP A 67 2.48 4.99 18.08
CA ASP A 67 3.59 4.21 18.65
C ASP A 67 3.37 2.71 18.39
N GLY A 68 4.37 2.06 17.80
CA GLY A 68 4.31 0.65 17.41
C GLY A 68 3.33 0.26 16.29
N VAL A 69 2.71 1.21 15.58
CA VAL A 69 1.74 0.93 14.50
C VAL A 69 2.21 1.43 13.13
N ALA A 70 2.40 0.48 12.21
CA ALA A 70 2.67 0.71 10.79
C ALA A 70 1.35 0.90 10.01
N LYS A 71 1.08 2.10 9.52
CA LYS A 71 -0.03 2.36 8.61
C LYS A 71 0.39 2.07 7.16
N ILE A 72 -0.32 1.14 6.54
CA ILE A 72 -0.15 0.75 5.15
C ILE A 72 -1.17 1.50 4.28
N GLU A 73 -0.67 2.13 3.22
CA GLU A 73 -1.44 3.00 2.34
C GLU A 73 -0.99 2.80 0.89
N ARG A 74 -1.80 3.29 -0.06
CA ARG A 74 -1.46 3.35 -1.50
C ARG A 74 -1.07 2.00 -2.13
N VAL A 75 -1.57 0.89 -1.58
CA VAL A 75 -1.31 -0.46 -2.10
C VAL A 75 -2.01 -0.59 -3.45
N CYS A 76 -1.25 -0.77 -4.53
CA CYS A 76 -1.78 -0.92 -5.87
C CYS A 76 -0.97 -1.87 -6.73
N VAL A 77 -1.67 -2.54 -7.66
CA VAL A 77 -1.09 -3.37 -8.72
C VAL A 77 -1.77 -2.99 -10.03
N ASP A 78 -0.96 -2.85 -11.06
CA ASP A 78 -1.39 -2.62 -12.43
C ASP A 78 -2.47 -3.64 -12.84
N SER A 79 -3.54 -3.18 -13.49
CA SER A 79 -4.67 -4.01 -13.87
C SER A 79 -4.28 -5.19 -14.78
N ALA A 80 -3.24 -5.04 -15.62
CA ALA A 80 -2.72 -6.11 -16.46
C ALA A 80 -2.01 -7.24 -15.68
N TYR A 81 -1.72 -7.00 -14.40
CA TYR A 81 -0.95 -7.89 -13.52
C TYR A 81 -1.76 -8.44 -12.33
N ARG A 82 -3.03 -8.04 -12.19
CA ARG A 82 -3.92 -8.55 -11.13
C ARG A 82 -4.27 -10.02 -11.34
N GLY A 83 -4.69 -10.69 -10.27
CA GLY A 83 -4.99 -12.13 -10.29
C GLY A 83 -3.77 -13.05 -10.24
N LYS A 84 -2.56 -12.49 -10.11
CA LYS A 84 -1.28 -13.23 -10.03
C LYS A 84 -0.68 -13.26 -8.62
N ASN A 85 -1.49 -13.06 -7.58
CA ASN A 85 -1.08 -12.95 -6.16
C ASN A 85 -0.01 -11.87 -5.86
N LEU A 86 0.19 -10.89 -6.75
CA LEU A 86 1.20 -9.85 -6.54
C LEU A 86 0.86 -8.88 -5.40
N GLY A 87 -0.42 -8.69 -5.09
CA GLY A 87 -0.83 -7.94 -3.91
C GLY A 87 -0.31 -8.60 -2.62
N GLN A 88 -0.32 -9.93 -2.55
CA GLN A 88 0.23 -10.66 -1.42
C GLN A 88 1.75 -10.46 -1.33
N LEU A 89 2.48 -10.54 -2.46
CA LEU A 89 3.93 -10.27 -2.49
C LEU A 89 4.28 -8.88 -1.94
N VAL A 90 3.50 -7.85 -2.29
CA VAL A 90 3.68 -6.49 -1.76
C VAL A 90 3.47 -6.47 -0.24
N MET A 91 2.41 -7.11 0.26
CA MET A 91 2.11 -7.16 1.69
C MET A 91 3.14 -7.94 2.49
N GLU A 92 3.68 -9.04 1.94
CA GLU A 92 4.75 -9.82 2.57
C GLU A 92 6.03 -8.99 2.73
N GLN A 93 6.43 -8.21 1.72
CA GLN A 93 7.59 -7.33 1.84
C GLN A 93 7.37 -6.17 2.82
N LEU A 94 6.16 -5.63 2.89
CA LEU A 94 5.80 -4.62 3.89
C LEU A 94 5.91 -5.19 5.31
N GLU A 95 5.40 -6.40 5.53
CA GLU A 95 5.45 -7.06 6.82
C GLU A 95 6.88 -7.41 7.23
N GLU A 96 7.69 -7.95 6.30
CA GLU A 96 9.11 -8.24 6.57
C GLU A 96 9.87 -6.97 6.95
N HIS A 97 9.68 -5.88 6.20
CA HIS A 97 10.30 -4.61 6.53
C HIS A 97 9.79 -4.02 7.86
N ALA A 98 8.52 -4.25 8.22
CA ALA A 98 7.96 -3.80 9.49
C ALA A 98 8.52 -4.56 10.70
N LYS A 99 8.94 -5.83 10.54
CA LYS A 99 9.56 -6.65 11.61
C LYS A 99 10.92 -6.13 12.05
N ASP A 100 11.65 -5.49 11.15
CA ASP A 100 12.95 -4.87 11.44
C ASP A 100 12.83 -3.51 12.14
N LEU A 101 11.59 -3.04 12.36
CA LEU A 101 11.27 -1.74 12.95
C LEU A 101 10.50 -1.96 14.27
N PRO A 102 10.34 -0.92 15.12
CA PRO A 102 9.64 -1.06 16.40
C PRO A 102 8.10 -1.16 16.23
N TYR A 103 7.62 -1.82 15.17
CA TYR A 103 6.20 -2.04 14.93
C TYR A 103 5.75 -3.40 15.46
N HIS A 104 4.60 -3.42 16.13
CA HIS A 104 3.92 -4.65 16.54
C HIS A 104 2.58 -4.85 15.82
N THR A 105 2.08 -3.82 15.11
CA THR A 105 0.80 -3.85 14.41
C THR A 105 0.91 -3.19 13.03
N MET A 106 0.32 -3.82 12.02
CA MET A 106 0.03 -3.21 10.73
C MET A 106 -1.44 -2.81 10.66
N LYS A 107 -1.72 -1.61 10.15
CA LYS A 107 -3.08 -1.05 10.00
C LYS A 107 -3.29 -0.55 8.60
N LEU A 108 -4.49 -0.70 8.05
CA LEU A 108 -4.85 -0.16 6.74
C LEU A 108 -6.33 0.22 6.67
N ASN A 109 -6.67 1.04 5.68
CA ASN A 109 -8.06 1.24 5.27
C ASN A 109 -8.22 0.48 3.97
N ALA A 110 -8.89 -0.68 4.00
CA ALA A 110 -9.15 -1.48 2.81
C ALA A 110 -10.37 -0.92 2.09
N GLN A 111 -10.31 -0.76 0.77
CA GLN A 111 -11.54 -0.63 -0.02
C GLN A 111 -12.43 -1.85 0.27
N SER A 112 -13.73 -1.66 0.45
CA SER A 112 -14.62 -2.71 0.97
C SER A 112 -14.59 -4.00 0.14
N TYR A 113 -14.38 -3.91 -1.18
CA TYR A 113 -14.25 -5.09 -2.03
C TYR A 113 -12.95 -5.88 -1.79
N ALA A 114 -11.90 -5.25 -1.25
CA ALA A 114 -10.59 -5.84 -1.00
C ALA A 114 -10.49 -6.49 0.39
N VAL A 115 -11.50 -6.36 1.24
CA VAL A 115 -11.54 -6.96 2.58
C VAL A 115 -11.26 -8.48 2.53
N PRO A 116 -11.90 -9.29 1.66
CA PRO A 116 -11.60 -10.73 1.60
C PRO A 116 -10.16 -11.06 1.20
N PHE A 117 -9.47 -10.14 0.52
CA PHE A 117 -8.05 -10.31 0.22
C PHE A 117 -7.20 -10.11 1.48
N TYR A 118 -7.46 -9.05 2.26
CA TYR A 118 -6.71 -8.78 3.49
C TYR A 118 -7.02 -9.77 4.62
N GLU A 119 -8.25 -10.28 4.71
CA GLU A 119 -8.62 -11.35 5.65
C GLU A 119 -7.78 -12.62 5.44
N LYS A 120 -7.51 -13.00 4.19
CA LYS A 120 -6.63 -14.14 3.86
C LYS A 120 -5.18 -13.93 4.30
N LEU A 121 -4.76 -12.68 4.45
CA LEU A 121 -3.42 -12.30 4.94
C LEU A 121 -3.37 -12.17 6.48
N GLY A 122 -4.48 -12.41 7.17
CA GLY A 122 -4.58 -12.37 8.63
C GLY A 122 -4.98 -11.00 9.20
N PHE A 123 -5.42 -10.07 8.36
CA PHE A 123 -6.01 -8.82 8.86
C PHE A 123 -7.45 -9.03 9.34
N VAL A 124 -7.83 -8.32 10.39
CA VAL A 124 -9.20 -8.31 10.93
C VAL A 124 -9.83 -6.94 10.75
N VAL A 125 -11.12 -6.89 10.45
CA VAL A 125 -11.89 -5.63 10.36
C VAL A 125 -12.05 -5.03 11.75
N THR A 126 -11.73 -3.75 11.90
CA THR A 126 -11.79 -3.00 13.18
C THR A 126 -12.77 -1.83 13.16
N SER A 127 -13.47 -1.60 12.04
CA SER A 127 -14.49 -0.54 11.94
C SER A 127 -15.73 -0.96 11.14
N PRO A 128 -16.86 -0.24 11.31
CA PRO A 128 -17.90 -0.16 10.30
C PRO A 128 -17.35 0.35 8.95
N GLU A 129 -18.17 0.23 7.89
CA GLU A 129 -17.85 0.82 6.60
C GLU A 129 -17.94 2.35 6.65
N PHE A 130 -17.00 3.03 5.99
CA PHE A 130 -16.97 4.49 5.85
C PHE A 130 -16.51 4.88 4.44
N LEU A 131 -16.68 6.15 4.07
CA LEU A 131 -16.23 6.66 2.78
C LEU A 131 -14.86 7.33 2.92
N ASP A 132 -13.95 7.01 1.99
CA ASP A 132 -12.67 7.67 1.80
C ASP A 132 -12.51 7.99 0.31
N ALA A 133 -12.31 9.27 -0.02
CA ALA A 133 -12.38 9.81 -1.38
C ALA A 133 -13.64 9.38 -2.18
N GLY A 134 -14.78 9.17 -1.50
CA GLY A 134 -16.03 8.70 -2.11
C GLY A 134 -16.10 7.19 -2.37
N ILE A 135 -15.08 6.43 -1.97
CA ILE A 135 -15.01 4.97 -2.13
C ILE A 135 -15.30 4.31 -0.76
N PRO A 136 -16.14 3.25 -0.70
CA PRO A 136 -16.37 2.50 0.53
C PRO A 136 -15.12 1.79 1.04
N HIS A 137 -14.83 1.95 2.33
CA HIS A 137 -13.67 1.39 3.02
C HIS A 137 -14.01 0.81 4.39
N ARG A 138 -13.14 -0.07 4.89
CA ARG A 138 -13.13 -0.57 6.27
C ARG A 138 -11.71 -0.52 6.83
N ALA A 139 -11.58 -0.12 8.10
CA ALA A 139 -10.31 -0.20 8.80
C ALA A 139 -10.01 -1.67 9.12
N MET A 140 -8.76 -2.07 8.94
CA MET A 140 -8.31 -3.41 9.26
C MET A 140 -6.93 -3.37 9.93
N GLU A 141 -6.67 -4.33 10.81
CA GLU A 141 -5.43 -4.44 11.55
C GLU A 141 -4.93 -5.88 11.61
N LYS A 142 -3.61 -6.05 11.73
CA LYS A 142 -2.92 -7.34 11.90
C LYS A 142 -1.76 -7.15 12.87
N THR A 143 -1.61 -8.05 13.84
CA THR A 143 -0.42 -8.12 14.69
C THR A 143 0.74 -8.73 13.90
N ILE A 144 1.91 -8.08 13.95
CA ILE A 144 3.14 -8.57 13.33
C ILE A 144 3.67 -9.73 14.18
N GLN A 145 4.02 -10.85 13.52
CA GLN A 145 4.58 -12.04 14.17
C GLN A 145 6.10 -12.09 14.07
#